data_AF-A0A9D7RFC1-F1
#
_entry.id   AF-A0A9D7RFC1-F1
#
_cell.length_a   1.000
_cell.length_b   1.000
_cell.length_c   1.000
_cell.angle_alpha   90.00
_cell.angle_beta   90.00
_cell.angle_gamma   90.00
#
_symmetry.space_group_name_H-M   'P 1'
#
loop_
_entity.id
_entity.type
_entity.pdbx_description
1 polymer ?
#
loop_
_entity_poly.entity_id
_entity_poly.type
_entity_poly.pdbx_seq_one_letter_code
_entity_poly.pdbx_strand_id
1 'polypeptide(L)'
;MLKFVTAALAALALSSFASAQSCSDLSISGSGASGGTVTVGVSGAPVNAPTFLFIGQQTGSTSIAVGPFGTLDLGLAAPFGVFAFGSTDLTGNLSLSVQIPNVPIPQPVTVFLQATSLGIRINRNGPPTVGFCTSDVESLTLG
;
A
#
# COMPACT_ATOMS: atom_id res chain seq x y z
N MET A 1 -11.39 -37.47 38.06
CA MET A 1 -12.28 -36.36 37.67
C MET A 1 -11.55 -35.03 37.84
N LEU A 2 -11.09 -34.47 36.71
CA LEU A 2 -11.00 -33.05 36.34
C LEU A 2 -10.75 -31.99 37.44
N LYS A 3 -9.54 -31.38 37.46
CA LYS A 3 -9.33 -29.93 37.69
C LYS A 3 -8.00 -29.46 37.07
N PHE A 4 -8.02 -29.23 35.77
CA PHE A 4 -7.11 -28.27 35.12
C PHE A 4 -7.85 -26.95 34.95
N VAL A 5 -7.11 -25.90 34.62
CA VAL A 5 -7.56 -24.53 34.26
C VAL A 5 -7.46 -23.52 35.42
N THR A 6 -6.26 -22.98 35.61
CA THR A 6 -6.07 -21.66 36.24
C THR A 6 -4.82 -21.01 35.65
N ALA A 7 -4.89 -20.60 34.38
CA ALA A 7 -3.89 -19.74 33.75
C ALA A 7 -4.47 -19.14 32.46
N ALA A 8 -5.37 -18.17 32.58
CA ALA A 8 -5.84 -17.38 31.44
C ALA A 8 -6.29 -15.99 31.92
N LEU A 9 -5.37 -15.19 32.44
CA LEU A 9 -5.66 -13.79 32.80
C LEU A 9 -4.41 -12.92 32.65
N ALA A 10 -3.81 -12.89 31.45
CA ALA A 10 -2.67 -12.02 31.13
C ALA A 10 -2.55 -11.71 29.62
N ALA A 11 -3.66 -11.47 28.92
CA ALA A 11 -3.65 -11.17 27.48
C ALA A 11 -4.52 -9.96 27.07
N LEU A 12 -4.70 -8.97 27.96
CA LEU A 12 -5.54 -7.78 27.70
C LEU A 12 -4.75 -6.46 27.66
N ALA A 13 -3.54 -6.46 27.12
CA ALA A 13 -2.81 -5.22 26.84
C ALA A 13 -1.83 -5.38 25.67
N LEU A 14 -2.33 -5.65 24.47
CA LEU A 14 -1.60 -5.28 23.26
C LEU A 14 -2.37 -4.16 22.58
N SER A 15 -1.96 -2.93 22.88
CA SER A 15 -2.25 -1.76 22.06
C SER A 15 -1.87 -2.08 20.63
N SER A 16 -2.88 -2.16 19.77
CA SER A 16 -2.75 -2.25 18.32
C SER A 16 -1.98 -1.03 17.83
N PHE A 17 -0.67 -1.18 17.64
CA PHE A 17 0.05 -0.36 16.68
C PHE A 17 -0.46 -0.83 15.31
N ALA A 18 -1.04 0.07 14.54
CA ALA A 18 -1.39 -0.23 13.17
C ALA A 18 -0.10 -0.34 12.36
N SER A 19 0.49 -1.54 12.33
CA SER A 19 1.47 -1.91 11.31
C SER A 19 0.76 -1.91 9.97
N ALA A 20 1.38 -1.37 8.93
CA ALA A 20 0.92 -1.60 7.57
C ALA A 20 0.79 -3.11 7.32
N GLN A 21 -0.42 -3.57 6.99
CA GLN A 21 -0.64 -4.96 6.61
C GLN A 21 -0.67 -5.03 5.09
N SER A 22 -0.03 -6.04 4.48
CA SER A 22 -0.30 -6.36 3.08
C SER A 22 -1.75 -6.79 2.98
N CYS A 23 -2.60 -5.94 2.40
CA CYS A 23 -4.04 -6.18 2.31
C CYS A 23 -4.69 -5.67 1.03
N SER A 24 -3.90 -5.16 0.10
CA SER A 24 -4.36 -4.84 -1.25
C SER A 24 -3.45 -5.47 -2.28
N ASP A 25 -3.97 -5.65 -3.48
CA ASP A 25 -3.19 -6.09 -4.63
C ASP A 25 -2.92 -4.88 -5.52
N LEU A 26 -1.71 -4.80 -6.06
CA LEU A 26 -1.35 -3.85 -7.11
C LEU A 26 -1.30 -4.61 -8.42
N SER A 27 -1.83 -3.99 -9.47
CA SER A 27 -1.81 -4.54 -10.82
C SER A 27 -1.29 -3.50 -11.78
N ILE A 28 -0.44 -3.93 -12.70
CA ILE A 28 0.09 -3.07 -13.77
C ILE A 28 -0.25 -3.75 -15.10
N SER A 29 -0.86 -3.00 -16.00
CA SER A 29 -1.22 -3.48 -17.33
C SER A 29 -0.93 -2.43 -18.40
N GLY A 30 -0.93 -2.85 -19.66
CA GLY A 30 -0.60 -1.98 -20.80
C GLY A 30 0.87 -2.06 -21.19
N SER A 31 1.40 -0.98 -21.75
CA SER A 31 2.76 -0.92 -22.29
C SER A 31 3.53 0.26 -21.73
N GLY A 32 4.69 -0.02 -21.14
CA GLY A 32 5.67 0.98 -20.71
C GLY A 32 6.53 1.53 -21.87
N ALA A 33 6.28 1.12 -23.11
CA ALA A 33 6.99 1.62 -24.27
C ALA A 33 6.65 3.11 -24.54
N SER A 34 7.55 3.79 -25.23
CA SER A 34 7.32 5.17 -25.70
C SER A 34 5.99 5.30 -26.46
N GLY A 35 5.14 6.24 -26.03
CA GLY A 35 3.81 6.45 -26.61
C GLY A 35 2.75 5.42 -26.20
N GLY A 36 3.12 4.43 -25.38
CA GLY A 36 2.21 3.46 -24.78
C GLY A 36 1.34 4.06 -23.67
N THR A 37 0.41 3.25 -23.18
CA THR A 37 -0.42 3.56 -22.02
C THR A 37 -0.20 2.50 -20.97
N VAL A 38 0.10 2.92 -19.75
CA VAL A 38 0.18 2.06 -18.57
C VAL A 38 -1.03 2.32 -17.70
N THR A 39 -1.69 1.25 -17.25
CA THR A 39 -2.76 1.32 -16.27
C THR A 39 -2.28 0.68 -14.98
N VAL A 40 -2.29 1.46 -13.91
CA VAL A 40 -2.01 0.99 -12.56
C VAL A 40 -3.36 0.82 -11.85
N GLY A 41 -3.60 -0.35 -11.28
CA GLY A 41 -4.81 -0.69 -10.56
C GLY A 41 -4.52 -1.18 -9.15
N VAL A 42 -5.34 -0.80 -8.19
CA VAL A 42 -5.34 -1.29 -6.82
C VAL A 42 -6.67 -1.98 -6.55
N SER A 43 -6.64 -3.16 -5.93
CA SER A 43 -7.83 -3.88 -5.49
C SER A 43 -7.69 -4.38 -4.05
N GLY A 44 -8.83 -4.60 -3.38
CA GLY A 44 -8.85 -5.11 -2.00
C GLY A 44 -8.49 -4.10 -0.92
N ALA A 45 -8.19 -2.85 -1.29
CA ALA A 45 -7.91 -1.78 -0.35
C ALA A 45 -9.19 -1.37 0.44
N PRO A 46 -9.06 -0.68 1.58
CA PRO A 46 -10.22 -0.17 2.31
C PRO A 46 -11.07 0.75 1.43
N VAL A 47 -12.40 0.70 1.58
CA VAL A 47 -13.34 1.51 0.76
C VAL A 47 -13.24 2.99 1.07
N ASN A 48 -13.39 3.85 0.05
CA ASN A 48 -13.29 5.33 0.18
C ASN A 48 -12.01 5.80 0.88
N ALA A 49 -10.91 5.07 0.72
CA ALA A 49 -9.65 5.35 1.39
C ALA A 49 -8.71 6.13 0.48
N PRO A 50 -8.13 7.25 0.95
CA PRO A 50 -7.09 7.93 0.22
C PRO A 50 -5.89 7.00 0.05
N THR A 51 -5.42 6.92 -1.18
CA THR A 51 -4.38 6.00 -1.63
C THR A 51 -3.22 6.77 -2.24
N PHE A 52 -2.02 6.37 -1.86
CA PHE A 52 -0.76 6.93 -2.31
C PHE A 52 0.01 5.86 -3.08
N LEU A 53 0.69 6.26 -4.14
CA LEU A 53 1.55 5.40 -4.94
C LEU A 53 3.00 5.77 -4.66
N PHE A 54 3.77 4.79 -4.19
CA PHE A 54 5.19 4.87 -3.97
C PHE A 54 5.90 4.30 -5.18
N ILE A 55 6.92 5.01 -5.68
CA ILE A 55 7.70 4.60 -6.86
C ILE A 55 9.17 4.65 -6.50
N GLY A 56 9.83 3.49 -6.50
CA GLY A 56 11.25 3.32 -6.19
C GLY A 56 12.02 2.67 -7.33
N GLN A 57 13.35 2.72 -7.27
CA GLN A 57 14.22 2.02 -8.23
C GLN A 57 14.58 0.60 -7.79
N GLN A 58 14.36 0.27 -6.53
CA GLN A 58 14.75 -1.01 -5.94
C GLN A 58 13.70 -1.48 -4.93
N THR A 59 13.47 -2.79 -4.91
CA THR A 59 12.75 -3.44 -3.81
C THR A 59 13.62 -3.44 -2.55
N GLY A 60 12.97 -3.43 -1.39
CA GLY A 60 13.67 -3.38 -0.10
C GLY A 60 12.69 -3.32 1.05
N SER A 61 13.13 -2.89 2.22
CA SER A 61 12.24 -2.62 3.34
C SER A 61 12.54 -1.23 3.89
N THR A 62 11.53 -0.36 3.92
CA THR A 62 11.62 0.95 4.55
C THR A 62 10.46 1.13 5.52
N SER A 63 10.78 1.36 6.79
CA SER A 63 9.79 1.67 7.83
C SER A 63 9.77 3.18 8.10
N ILE A 64 8.60 3.80 7.98
CA ILE A 64 8.40 5.24 8.20
C ILE A 64 7.53 5.40 9.45
N ALA A 65 8.04 6.10 10.47
CA ALA A 65 7.25 6.46 11.63
C ALA A 65 6.27 7.59 11.27
N VAL A 66 4.96 7.29 11.28
CA VAL A 66 3.89 8.25 10.95
C VAL A 66 3.31 8.82 12.25
N GLY A 67 4.19 9.35 13.10
CA GLY A 67 3.83 9.94 14.39
C GLY A 67 2.93 9.02 15.25
N PRO A 68 1.81 9.53 15.80
CA PRO A 68 0.93 8.72 16.65
C PRO A 68 0.10 7.68 15.87
N PHE A 69 0.15 7.69 14.54
CA PHE A 69 -0.64 6.79 13.70
C PHE A 69 0.02 5.43 13.47
N GLY A 70 1.26 5.24 13.95
CA GLY A 70 2.00 3.99 13.85
C GLY A 70 3.13 4.06 12.84
N THR A 71 3.49 2.91 12.28
CA THR A 71 4.60 2.77 11.33
C THR A 71 4.06 2.26 9.99
N LEU A 72 4.45 2.94 8.92
CA LEU A 72 4.22 2.52 7.55
C LEU A 72 5.44 1.73 7.07
N ASP A 73 5.25 0.44 6.81
CA ASP A 73 6.29 -0.42 6.26
C ASP A 73 6.09 -0.58 4.76
N LEU A 74 7.12 -0.24 3.98
CA LEU A 74 7.13 -0.35 2.52
C LEU A 74 8.08 -1.46 2.08
N GLY A 75 7.70 -2.15 1.00
CA GLY A 75 8.52 -3.13 0.28
C GLY A 75 9.52 -2.49 -0.71
N LEU A 76 9.79 -1.20 -0.55
CA LEU A 76 10.67 -0.41 -1.38
C LEU A 76 11.88 0.08 -0.56
N ALA A 77 13.06 0.09 -1.17
CA ALA A 77 14.23 0.72 -0.58
C ALA A 77 14.18 2.24 -0.84
N ALA A 78 14.53 3.04 0.17
CA ALA A 78 14.75 4.47 -0.04
C ALA A 78 15.97 4.71 -0.96
N PRO A 79 15.94 5.71 -1.87
CA PRO A 79 14.90 6.71 -2.06
C PRO A 79 13.74 6.24 -2.97
N PHE A 80 12.55 6.75 -2.69
CA PHE A 80 11.35 6.58 -3.52
C PHE A 80 10.58 7.91 -3.62
N GLY A 81 9.85 8.09 -4.72
CA GLY A 81 8.86 9.15 -4.87
C GLY A 81 7.51 8.73 -4.29
N VAL A 82 6.72 9.70 -3.84
CA VAL A 82 5.36 9.48 -3.35
C VAL A 82 4.41 10.36 -4.16
N PHE A 83 3.34 9.75 -4.67
CA PHE A 83 2.35 10.41 -5.49
C PHE A 83 0.95 10.16 -4.92
N ALA A 84 0.10 11.18 -4.88
CA ALA A 84 -1.31 10.98 -4.59
C ALA A 84 -1.94 10.21 -5.74
N PHE A 85 -2.50 9.03 -5.46
CA PHE A 85 -3.06 8.15 -6.47
C PHE A 85 -4.56 8.36 -6.64
N GLY A 86 -5.25 8.67 -5.54
CA GLY A 86 -6.68 8.96 -5.52
C GLY A 86 -7.37 8.43 -4.27
N SER A 87 -8.67 8.17 -4.38
CA SER A 87 -9.44 7.44 -3.36
C SER A 87 -10.02 6.19 -3.99
N THR A 88 -10.00 5.08 -3.24
CA THR A 88 -10.69 3.86 -3.65
C THR A 88 -12.19 4.06 -3.69
N ASP A 89 -12.88 3.29 -4.52
CA ASP A 89 -14.33 3.28 -4.62
C ASP A 89 -15.00 2.47 -3.49
N LEU A 90 -16.32 2.26 -3.61
CA LEU A 90 -17.12 1.49 -2.65
C LEU A 90 -16.78 0.01 -2.60
N THR A 91 -15.98 -0.48 -3.54
CA THR A 91 -15.49 -1.86 -3.62
C THR A 91 -14.01 -1.99 -3.27
N GLY A 92 -13.35 -0.88 -2.89
CA GLY A 92 -11.93 -0.90 -2.54
C GLY A 92 -11.01 -0.88 -3.75
N ASN A 93 -11.50 -0.47 -4.91
CA ASN A 93 -10.76 -0.45 -6.16
C ASN A 93 -10.37 0.98 -6.57
N LEU A 94 -9.22 1.12 -7.22
CA LEU A 94 -8.75 2.38 -7.81
C LEU A 94 -7.91 2.06 -9.04
N SER A 95 -8.15 2.74 -10.16
CA SER A 95 -7.38 2.53 -11.39
C SER A 95 -7.08 3.86 -12.06
N LEU A 96 -5.84 4.02 -12.51
CA LEU A 96 -5.38 5.20 -13.23
C LEU A 96 -4.56 4.77 -14.45
N SER A 97 -4.94 5.29 -15.61
CA SER A 97 -4.18 5.15 -16.84
C SER A 97 -3.35 6.40 -17.10
N VAL A 98 -2.06 6.20 -17.37
CA VAL A 98 -1.10 7.26 -17.70
C VAL A 98 -0.50 6.95 -19.05
N GLN A 99 -0.48 7.95 -19.93
CA GLN A 99 0.20 7.85 -21.21
C GLN A 99 1.70 8.09 -21.01
N ILE A 100 2.52 7.17 -21.50
CA ILE A 100 3.97 7.32 -21.54
C ILE A 100 4.31 8.33 -22.63
N PRO A 101 5.04 9.42 -22.31
CA PRO A 101 5.44 10.40 -23.31
C PRO A 101 6.13 9.72 -24.49
N ASN A 102 5.80 10.14 -25.71
CA ASN A 102 6.41 9.60 -26.91
C ASN A 102 7.80 10.23 -27.13
N VAL A 103 8.76 9.85 -26.28
CA VAL A 103 10.14 10.30 -26.33
C VAL A 103 11.06 9.08 -26.41
N PRO A 104 12.16 9.12 -27.19
CA PRO A 104 13.11 8.01 -27.23
C PRO A 104 13.69 7.75 -25.85
N ILE A 105 13.44 6.56 -25.30
CA ILE A 105 14.05 6.11 -24.05
C ILE A 105 15.34 5.35 -24.44
N PRO A 106 16.54 5.88 -24.12
CA PRO A 106 17.80 5.30 -24.61
C PRO A 106 18.05 3.89 -24.10
N GLN A 107 17.54 3.57 -22.91
CA GLN A 107 17.67 2.28 -22.25
C GLN A 107 16.43 2.00 -21.41
N PRO A 108 15.89 0.76 -21.43
CA PRO A 108 14.77 0.41 -20.58
C PRO A 108 15.11 0.63 -19.10
N VAL A 109 14.19 1.27 -18.37
CA VAL A 109 14.30 1.54 -16.94
C VAL A 109 13.19 0.78 -16.22
N THR A 110 13.58 -0.10 -15.29
CA THR A 110 12.63 -0.77 -14.41
C THR A 110 12.46 0.04 -13.12
N VAL A 111 11.21 0.31 -12.76
CA VAL A 111 10.82 0.90 -11.49
C VAL A 111 9.89 -0.05 -10.73
N PHE A 112 9.85 0.09 -9.42
CA PHE A 112 8.99 -0.70 -8.54
C PHE A 112 7.95 0.20 -7.90
N LEU A 113 6.70 -0.23 -7.96
CA LEU A 113 5.55 0.50 -7.50
C LEU A 113 4.94 -0.23 -6.30
N GLN A 114 4.46 0.54 -5.33
CA GLN A 114 3.67 0.02 -4.22
C GLN A 114 2.59 1.03 -3.86
N ALA A 115 1.35 0.59 -3.71
CA ALA A 115 0.28 1.44 -3.22
C ALA A 115 0.15 1.35 -1.70
N THR A 116 -0.28 2.42 -1.07
CA THR A 116 -0.70 2.42 0.34
C THR A 116 -1.99 3.21 0.50
N SER A 117 -3.01 2.58 1.05
CA SER A 117 -4.28 3.20 1.38
C SER A 117 -4.38 3.43 2.88
N LEU A 118 -4.91 4.59 3.28
CA LEU A 118 -5.15 4.92 4.68
C LEU A 118 -6.60 4.62 5.04
N GLY A 119 -6.82 3.59 5.85
CA GLY A 119 -8.13 3.20 6.35
C GLY A 119 -8.42 3.85 7.71
N ILE A 120 -9.64 4.34 7.88
CA ILE A 120 -10.15 4.76 9.20
C ILE A 120 -11.22 3.76 9.62
N ARG A 121 -11.00 3.08 10.74
CA ARG A 121 -11.98 2.17 11.33
C ARG A 121 -12.65 2.86 12.50
N ILE A 122 -13.94 3.14 12.35
CA ILE A 122 -14.76 3.72 13.42
C ILE A 122 -15.24 2.57 14.31
N ASN A 123 -14.68 2.46 15.50
CA ASN A 123 -15.13 1.49 16.50
C ASN A 123 -16.37 2.06 17.21
N ARG A 124 -17.48 1.31 17.24
CA ARG A 124 -18.73 1.79 17.84
C ARG A 124 -18.60 2.08 19.35
N ASN A 125 -17.65 1.42 20.03
CA ASN A 125 -17.44 1.52 21.47
C ASN A 125 -16.03 2.04 21.84
N GLY A 126 -15.33 2.75 20.93
CA GLY A 126 -13.98 3.22 21.19
C GLY A 126 -13.51 4.31 20.23
N PRO A 127 -12.29 4.84 20.41
CA PRO A 127 -11.74 5.81 19.49
C PRO A 127 -11.59 5.20 18.07
N PRO A 128 -11.70 6.02 17.02
CA PRO A 128 -11.38 5.58 15.68
C PRO A 128 -9.91 5.16 15.62
N THR A 129 -9.64 4.07 14.90
CA THR A 129 -8.27 3.62 14.63
C THR A 129 -7.92 3.92 13.18
N VAL A 130 -6.71 4.45 12.98
CA VAL A 130 -6.13 4.63 11.65
C VAL A 130 -5.27 3.42 11.36
N GLY A 131 -5.32 2.92 10.12
CA GLY A 131 -4.45 1.85 9.68
C GLY A 131 -3.98 2.04 8.25
N PHE A 132 -2.81 1.50 7.96
CA PHE A 132 -2.23 1.48 6.62
C PHE A 132 -2.50 0.13 5.97
N CYS A 133 -2.97 0.17 4.73
CA CYS A 133 -3.08 -1.00 3.88
C CYS A 133 -2.09 -0.85 2.74
N THR A 134 -1.03 -1.65 2.76
CA THR A 134 -0.03 -1.64 1.68
C THR A 134 -0.38 -2.71 0.67
N SER A 135 -0.06 -2.45 -0.59
CA SER A 135 -0.12 -3.46 -1.62
C SER A 135 1.16 -4.28 -1.69
N ASP A 136 1.12 -5.33 -2.49
CA ASP A 136 2.32 -5.95 -3.03
C ASP A 136 3.12 -4.96 -3.90
N VAL A 137 4.40 -5.30 -4.13
CA VAL A 137 5.32 -4.49 -4.95
C VAL A 137 5.35 -5.03 -6.36
N GLU A 138 5.01 -4.19 -7.33
CA GLU A 138 4.97 -4.53 -8.75
C GLU A 138 6.06 -3.81 -9.53
N SER A 139 6.63 -4.49 -10.53
CA SER A 139 7.65 -3.89 -11.40
C SER A 139 7.03 -3.36 -12.69
N LEU A 140 7.42 -2.16 -13.10
CA LEU A 140 7.12 -1.57 -14.40
C LEU A 140 8.42 -1.26 -15.14
N THR A 141 8.57 -1.82 -16.34
CA THR A 141 9.67 -1.48 -17.23
C THR A 141 9.22 -0.45 -18.25
N LEU A 142 9.91 0.68 -18.29
CA LEU A 142 9.72 1.78 -19.23
C LEU A 142 10.79 1.70 -20.31
N GLY A 143 10.43 1.56 -21.58
CA GLY A 143 11.39 1.37 -22.67
C GLY A 143 10.74 0.93 -23.97
#